data_AF-A0A193KZN8-F1
#
_entry.id   AF-A0A193KZN8-F1
#
_cell.length_a   1.000
_cell.length_b   1.000
_cell.length_c   1.000
_cell.angle_alpha   90.00
_cell.angle_beta   90.00
_cell.angle_gamma   90.00
#
_symmetry.space_group_name_H-M   'P 1'
#
loop_
_entity.id
_entity.type
_entity.pdbx_description
1 polymer ?
#
loop_
_entity_poly.entity_id
_entity_poly.type
_entity_poly.pdbx_seq_one_letter_code
_entity_poly.pdbx_strand_id
1 'polypeptide(L)'
;MTYDFGLHFTQELGNRFGPDPDSWPATAERVTPFLAIVVNALGPDEGQRWFEAARKAHLRVTEAERERSYNFGFAHYLDTATGVDKDVTLPVLAAFETLKAAYTVARHEDGPDVDVYFEGAAQACSRLGAARRERVQQLEQGRERRAAAAR
;
A
#
# COMPACT_ATOMS: atom_id res chain seq x y z
N MET A 1 -11.58 -1.35 11.84
CA MET A 1 -11.07 0.01 12.10
C MET A 1 -10.78 0.64 10.76
N THR A 2 -11.28 1.84 10.47
CA THR A 2 -10.92 2.57 9.27
C THR A 2 -9.59 3.25 9.54
N TYR A 3 -8.54 2.88 8.81
CA TYR A 3 -7.25 3.57 8.90
C TYR A 3 -7.36 4.91 8.19
N ASP A 4 -6.67 5.94 8.69
CA ASP A 4 -6.59 7.25 8.03
C ASP A 4 -5.64 7.22 6.81
N PHE A 5 -5.65 6.10 6.10
CA PHE A 5 -4.81 5.85 4.93
C PHE A 5 -5.11 6.83 3.82
N GLY A 6 -6.39 7.16 3.60
CA GLY A 6 -6.78 8.17 2.61
C GLY A 6 -6.03 9.48 2.82
N LEU A 7 -6.05 10.03 4.04
CA LEU A 7 -5.35 11.28 4.35
C LEU A 7 -3.85 11.19 4.08
N HIS A 8 -3.18 10.16 4.61
CA HIS A 8 -1.73 10.02 4.44
C HIS A 8 -1.34 9.76 2.99
N PHE A 9 -2.14 8.98 2.26
CA PHE A 9 -1.90 8.73 0.85
C PHE A 9 -2.12 9.98 0.00
N THR A 10 -3.18 10.76 0.26
CA THR A 10 -3.39 12.08 -0.36
C THR A 10 -2.20 13.02 -0.10
N GLN A 11 -1.58 12.98 1.08
CA GLN A 11 -0.35 13.75 1.34
C GLN A 11 0.81 13.28 0.45
N GLU A 12 1.01 11.98 0.25
CA GLU A 12 2.06 11.48 -0.65
C GLU A 12 1.80 11.84 -2.11
N LEU A 13 0.53 11.80 -2.54
CA LEU A 13 0.14 12.26 -3.86
C LEU A 13 0.41 13.76 -4.02
N GLY A 14 0.11 14.58 -3.01
CA GLY A 14 0.39 16.01 -3.01
C GLY A 14 1.89 16.34 -3.04
N ASN A 15 2.71 15.56 -2.33
CA ASN A 15 4.17 15.67 -2.40
C ASN A 15 4.71 15.35 -3.81
N ARG A 16 4.00 14.50 -4.56
CA ARG A 16 4.43 14.02 -5.87
C ARG A 16 3.92 14.87 -7.03
N PHE A 17 2.65 15.22 -7.03
CA PHE A 17 1.95 15.89 -8.13
C PHE A 17 1.68 17.37 -7.86
N GLY A 18 2.00 17.86 -6.66
CA GLY A 18 1.76 19.24 -6.24
C GLY A 18 0.49 19.38 -5.39
N PRO A 19 0.29 20.56 -4.78
CA PRO A 19 -0.71 20.76 -3.74
C PRO A 19 -2.16 20.84 -4.26
N ASP A 20 -2.36 20.97 -5.57
CA ASP A 20 -3.68 21.15 -6.20
C ASP A 20 -4.21 19.80 -6.73
N PRO A 21 -5.20 19.16 -6.07
CA PRO A 21 -5.74 17.87 -6.49
C PRO A 21 -6.39 17.90 -7.88
N ASP A 22 -6.91 19.05 -8.31
CA ASP A 22 -7.56 19.19 -9.63
C ASP A 22 -6.54 19.05 -10.78
N SER A 23 -5.24 19.19 -10.47
CA SER A 23 -4.14 19.01 -11.41
C SER A 23 -3.57 17.59 -11.45
N TRP A 24 -4.02 16.70 -10.56
CA TRP A 24 -3.49 15.35 -10.46
C TRP A 24 -3.93 14.47 -11.63
N PRO A 25 -3.16 13.42 -11.95
CA PRO A 25 -3.61 12.42 -12.91
C PRO A 25 -4.94 11.79 -12.45
N ALA A 26 -5.91 11.63 -13.35
CA ALA A 26 -7.20 11.00 -13.05
C ALA A 26 -7.05 9.57 -12.48
N THR A 27 -5.96 8.89 -12.84
CA THR A 27 -5.58 7.59 -12.27
C THR A 27 -5.37 7.63 -10.77
N ALA A 28 -4.93 8.75 -10.19
CA ALA A 28 -4.72 8.88 -8.74
C ALA A 28 -6.03 8.71 -7.96
N GLU A 29 -7.12 9.34 -8.42
CA GLU A 29 -8.44 9.18 -7.82
C GLU A 29 -8.98 7.76 -8.00
N ARG A 30 -8.75 7.15 -9.16
CA ARG A 30 -9.29 5.82 -9.50
C ARG A 30 -8.60 4.70 -8.73
N VAL A 31 -7.29 4.81 -8.50
CA VAL A 31 -6.49 3.81 -7.78
C VAL A 31 -6.67 3.90 -6.26
N THR A 32 -6.88 5.09 -5.71
CA THR A 32 -6.95 5.33 -4.26
C THR A 32 -7.91 4.38 -3.51
N PRO A 33 -9.16 4.16 -3.95
CA PRO A 33 -10.08 3.24 -3.28
C PRO A 33 -9.57 1.81 -3.19
N PHE A 34 -8.89 1.32 -4.23
CA PHE A 34 -8.31 -0.02 -4.24
C PHE A 34 -7.19 -0.12 -3.19
N LEU A 35 -6.27 0.84 -3.16
CA LEU A 35 -5.19 0.82 -2.18
C LEU A 35 -5.73 0.91 -0.74
N ALA A 36 -6.80 1.67 -0.51
CA ALA A 36 -7.45 1.73 0.79
C ALA A 36 -8.05 0.37 1.22
N ILE A 37 -8.62 -0.42 0.29
CA ILE A 37 -9.14 -1.77 0.58
C ILE A 37 -8.03 -2.69 1.08
N VAL A 38 -6.84 -2.65 0.47
CA VAL A 38 -5.67 -3.45 0.91
C VAL A 38 -5.33 -3.15 2.36
N VAL A 39 -5.24 -1.87 2.73
CA VAL A 39 -4.89 -1.45 4.09
C VAL A 39 -6.01 -1.78 5.08
N ASN A 40 -7.27 -1.67 4.69
CA ASN A 40 -8.39 -2.06 5.54
C ASN A 40 -8.44 -3.57 5.78
N ALA A 41 -8.02 -4.38 4.81
CA ALA A 41 -7.97 -5.83 4.93
C ALA A 41 -6.79 -6.31 5.78
N LEU A 42 -5.59 -5.75 5.55
CA LEU A 42 -4.33 -6.27 6.11
C LEU A 42 -3.79 -5.46 7.29
N GLY A 43 -4.25 -4.23 7.45
CA GLY A 43 -3.64 -3.24 8.34
C GLY A 43 -2.39 -2.59 7.72
N PRO A 44 -1.85 -1.53 8.35
CA PRO A 44 -0.78 -0.72 7.79
C PRO A 44 0.56 -1.47 7.68
N ASP A 45 0.91 -2.28 8.69
CA ASP A 45 2.20 -2.98 8.70
C ASP A 45 2.29 -4.05 7.61
N GLU A 46 1.22 -4.82 7.40
CA GLU A 46 1.14 -5.82 6.33
C GLU A 46 0.84 -5.16 4.97
N GLY A 47 -0.01 -4.13 4.94
CA GLY A 47 -0.27 -3.34 3.74
C GLY A 47 1.01 -2.74 3.15
N GLN A 48 1.92 -2.24 3.99
CA GLN A 48 3.24 -1.77 3.54
C GLN A 48 4.01 -2.89 2.80
N ARG A 49 4.12 -4.08 3.40
CA ARG A 49 4.83 -5.22 2.79
C ARG A 49 4.22 -5.60 1.45
N TRP A 50 2.89 -5.59 1.37
CA TRP A 50 2.15 -5.91 0.15
C TRP A 50 2.35 -4.87 -0.95
N PHE A 51 2.40 -3.57 -0.62
CA PHE A 51 2.73 -2.54 -1.59
C PHE A 51 4.18 -2.66 -2.07
N GLU A 52 5.14 -2.94 -1.18
CA GLU A 52 6.53 -3.21 -1.58
C GLU A 52 6.65 -4.46 -2.47
N ALA A 53 5.86 -5.50 -2.20
CA ALA A 53 5.79 -6.68 -3.06
C ALA A 53 5.19 -6.34 -4.44
N ALA A 54 4.16 -5.50 -4.50
CA ALA A 54 3.59 -5.00 -5.75
C ALA A 54 4.59 -4.17 -6.56
N ARG A 55 5.43 -3.34 -5.91
CA ARG A 55 6.54 -2.63 -6.58
C ARG A 55 7.52 -3.61 -7.23
N LYS A 56 7.96 -4.62 -6.47
CA LYS A 56 8.84 -5.68 -7.00
C LYS A 56 8.21 -6.43 -8.16
N ALA A 57 6.91 -6.74 -8.07
CA ALA A 57 6.16 -7.38 -9.14
C ALA A 57 6.09 -6.51 -10.40
N HIS A 58 5.83 -5.21 -10.25
CA HIS A 58 5.84 -4.27 -11.36
C HIS A 58 7.21 -4.18 -12.02
N LEU A 59 8.28 -4.09 -11.24
CA LEU A 59 9.64 -4.05 -11.75
C LEU A 59 9.94 -5.28 -12.63
N ARG A 60 9.55 -6.48 -12.19
CA ARG A 60 9.72 -7.72 -12.98
C ARG A 60 8.96 -7.70 -14.30
N VAL A 61 7.74 -7.15 -14.32
CA VAL A 61 6.98 -6.96 -15.57
C VAL A 61 7.74 -6.03 -16.51
N THR A 62 8.19 -4.88 -16.02
CA THR A 62 8.88 -3.87 -16.84
C THR A 62 10.24 -4.36 -17.34
N GLU A 63 10.98 -5.10 -16.51
CA GLU A 63 12.24 -5.75 -16.90
C GLU A 63 12.00 -6.76 -18.02
N ALA A 64 11.02 -7.66 -17.88
CA ALA A 64 10.71 -8.65 -18.89
C ALA A 64 10.29 -8.02 -20.22
N GLU A 65 9.50 -6.95 -20.19
CA GLU A 65 9.10 -6.18 -21.38
C GLU A 65 10.29 -5.51 -22.06
N ARG A 66 11.15 -4.88 -21.27
CA ARG A 66 12.36 -4.21 -21.77
C ARG A 66 13.33 -5.20 -22.43
N GLU A 67 13.51 -6.37 -21.81
CA GLU A 67 14.38 -7.43 -22.30
C GLU A 67 13.76 -8.25 -23.43
N ARG A 68 12.47 -8.04 -23.73
CA ARG A 68 11.66 -8.87 -24.66
C ARG A 68 11.73 -10.35 -24.30
N SER A 69 11.80 -10.64 -23.00
CA SER A 69 11.82 -11.99 -22.46
C SER A 69 10.40 -12.46 -22.14
N TYR A 70 10.26 -13.72 -21.72
CA TYR A 70 8.96 -14.26 -21.35
C TYR A 70 8.42 -13.55 -20.10
N ASN A 71 7.20 -13.00 -20.20
CA ASN A 71 6.56 -12.25 -19.12
C ASN A 71 5.37 -13.04 -18.55
N PHE A 72 5.47 -13.46 -17.29
CA PHE A 72 4.41 -14.18 -16.58
C PHE A 72 3.26 -13.28 -16.10
N GLY A 73 3.42 -11.96 -16.20
CA GLY A 73 2.45 -10.96 -15.80
C GLY A 73 2.49 -10.62 -14.31
N PHE A 74 1.88 -9.49 -13.98
CA PHE A 74 1.90 -8.90 -12.64
C PHE A 74 1.38 -9.84 -11.55
N ALA A 75 0.27 -10.54 -11.80
CA ALA A 75 -0.34 -11.45 -10.83
C ALA A 75 0.61 -12.54 -10.37
N HIS A 76 1.35 -13.15 -11.31
CA HIS A 76 2.32 -14.19 -11.00
C HIS A 76 3.49 -13.65 -10.17
N TYR A 77 4.04 -12.50 -10.56
CA TYR A 77 5.14 -11.90 -9.82
C TYR A 77 4.70 -11.38 -8.44
N LEU A 78 3.46 -10.90 -8.30
CA LEU A 78 2.89 -10.50 -7.02
C LEU A 78 2.73 -11.69 -6.08
N ASP A 79 2.21 -12.82 -6.58
CA ASP A 79 2.06 -14.06 -5.81
C ASP A 79 3.42 -14.53 -5.28
N THR A 80 4.41 -14.57 -6.17
CA THR A 80 5.80 -14.92 -5.81
C THR A 80 6.41 -13.95 -4.79
N ALA A 81 6.16 -12.65 -4.93
CA ALA A 81 6.73 -11.63 -4.05
C ALA A 81 6.08 -11.57 -2.67
N THR A 82 4.81 -11.97 -2.57
CA THR A 82 4.04 -11.97 -1.31
C THR A 82 4.11 -13.31 -0.57
N GLY A 83 4.37 -14.42 -1.28
CA GLY A 83 4.42 -15.76 -0.68
C GLY A 83 3.06 -16.24 -0.18
N VAL A 84 1.98 -15.80 -0.85
CA VAL A 84 0.58 -16.03 -0.45
C VAL A 84 0.15 -17.50 -0.54
N ASP A 85 0.89 -18.32 -1.28
CA ASP A 85 0.65 -19.76 -1.45
C ASP A 85 0.65 -20.57 -0.13
N LYS A 86 1.16 -20.00 0.97
CA LYS A 86 1.30 -20.69 2.26
C LYS A 86 0.13 -20.55 3.21
N ASP A 87 -0.65 -19.47 3.14
CA ASP A 87 -1.75 -19.18 4.10
C ASP A 87 -2.84 -18.29 3.47
N VAL A 88 -3.78 -18.92 2.76
CA VAL A 88 -4.86 -18.20 2.08
C VAL A 88 -6.00 -17.88 3.04
N THR A 89 -6.18 -16.59 3.34
CA THR A 89 -7.31 -16.06 4.12
C THR A 89 -8.14 -15.08 3.30
N LEU A 90 -9.39 -14.79 3.70
CA LEU A 90 -10.24 -13.81 3.01
C LEU A 90 -9.58 -12.42 2.89
N PRO A 91 -8.93 -11.85 3.92
CA PRO A 91 -8.20 -10.59 3.79
C PRO A 91 -7.05 -10.65 2.78
N VAL A 92 -6.30 -11.75 2.76
CA VAL A 92 -5.19 -11.98 1.83
C VAL A 92 -5.68 -12.05 0.39
N LEU A 93 -6.76 -12.80 0.13
CA LEU A 93 -7.39 -12.86 -1.19
C LEU A 93 -7.93 -11.50 -1.63
N ALA A 94 -8.60 -10.78 -0.74
CA ALA A 94 -9.11 -9.45 -1.03
C ALA A 94 -7.99 -8.48 -1.42
N ALA A 95 -6.88 -8.48 -0.67
CA ALA A 95 -5.72 -7.65 -1.00
C ALA A 95 -5.10 -8.03 -2.36
N PHE A 96 -4.97 -9.32 -2.65
CA PHE A 96 -4.41 -9.80 -3.90
C PHE A 96 -5.24 -9.40 -5.11
N GLU A 97 -6.54 -9.65 -5.09
CA GLU A 97 -7.46 -9.25 -6.15
C GLU A 97 -7.50 -7.73 -6.35
N THR A 98 -7.49 -7.00 -5.23
CA THR A 98 -7.51 -5.54 -5.23
C THR A 98 -6.25 -4.94 -5.85
N LEU A 99 -5.06 -5.49 -5.55
CA LEU A 99 -3.81 -5.01 -6.16
C LEU A 99 -3.73 -5.30 -7.66
N LYS A 100 -4.27 -6.43 -8.12
CA LYS A 100 -4.39 -6.70 -9.56
C LYS A 100 -5.29 -5.66 -10.23
N ALA A 101 -6.44 -5.35 -9.64
CA ALA A 101 -7.34 -4.33 -10.16
C ALA A 101 -6.69 -2.94 -10.18
N ALA A 102 -6.04 -2.53 -9.09
CA ALA A 102 -5.30 -1.27 -9.02
C ALA A 102 -4.21 -1.18 -10.10
N TYR A 103 -3.44 -2.26 -10.29
CA TYR A 103 -2.41 -2.35 -11.31
C TYR A 103 -2.97 -2.19 -12.72
N THR A 104 -4.07 -2.88 -13.02
CA THR A 104 -4.73 -2.79 -14.33
C THR A 104 -5.20 -1.36 -14.63
N VAL A 105 -5.84 -0.70 -13.66
CA VAL A 105 -6.30 0.70 -13.79
C VAL A 105 -5.11 1.63 -14.01
N ALA A 106 -4.07 1.52 -13.16
CA ALA A 106 -2.90 2.39 -13.24
C ALA A 106 -2.13 2.23 -14.56
N ARG A 107 -2.10 1.02 -15.14
CA ARG A 107 -1.33 0.70 -16.35
C ARG A 107 -2.06 1.03 -17.66
N HIS A 108 -3.39 1.03 -17.67
CA HIS A 108 -4.18 1.21 -18.90
C HIS A 108 -4.39 2.67 -19.30
N GLU A 109 -4.29 3.59 -18.35
CA GLU A 109 -4.56 5.00 -18.58
C GLU A 109 -3.24 5.74 -18.82
N ASP A 110 -3.25 6.71 -19.74
CA ASP A 110 -2.12 7.63 -19.93
C ASP A 110 -1.90 8.38 -18.60
N GLY A 111 -0.84 8.00 -17.89
CA GLY A 111 -0.62 8.41 -16.51
C GLY A 111 0.82 8.20 -16.07
N PRO A 112 1.13 8.55 -14.81
CA PRO A 112 2.43 8.29 -14.23
C PRO A 112 2.68 6.77 -14.12
N ASP A 113 3.95 6.42 -13.98
CA ASP A 113 4.38 5.05 -13.71
C ASP A 113 3.64 4.47 -12.49
N VAL A 114 3.21 3.21 -12.59
CA VAL A 114 2.45 2.51 -11.55
C VAL A 114 3.21 2.46 -10.21
N ASP A 115 4.54 2.41 -10.25
CA ASP A 115 5.38 2.40 -9.04
C ASP A 115 5.11 3.61 -8.15
N VAL A 116 4.74 4.76 -8.73
CA VAL A 116 4.44 6.00 -7.97
C VAL A 116 3.29 5.77 -6.97
N TYR A 117 2.26 5.02 -7.38
CA TYR A 117 1.12 4.76 -6.52
C TYR A 117 1.44 3.76 -5.41
N PHE A 118 2.15 2.69 -5.74
CA PHE A 118 2.53 1.69 -4.73
C PHE A 118 3.59 2.22 -3.76
N GLU A 119 4.53 3.05 -4.23
CA GLU A 119 5.48 3.74 -3.38
C GLU A 119 4.78 4.68 -2.40
N GLY A 120 3.89 5.55 -2.88
CA GLY A 120 3.13 6.45 -2.01
C GLY A 120 2.30 5.68 -0.98
N ALA A 121 1.70 4.55 -1.38
CA ALA A 121 0.92 3.73 -0.45
C ALA A 121 1.78 3.04 0.61
N ALA A 122 2.96 2.54 0.23
CA ALA A 122 3.93 1.99 1.18
C ALA A 122 4.40 3.05 2.19
N GLN A 123 4.67 4.27 1.74
CA GLN A 123 5.07 5.39 2.60
C GLN A 123 3.93 5.81 3.55
N ALA A 124 2.69 5.91 3.05
CA ALA A 124 1.51 6.17 3.87
C ALA A 124 1.30 5.10 4.95
N CYS A 125 1.45 3.82 4.59
CA CYS A 125 1.41 2.71 5.54
C CYS A 125 2.52 2.78 6.60
N SER A 126 3.75 3.13 6.20
CA SER A 126 4.87 3.30 7.12
C SER A 126 4.58 4.39 8.17
N ARG A 127 4.05 5.54 7.74
CA ARG A 127 3.62 6.64 8.64
C ARG A 127 2.53 6.19 9.61
N LEU A 128 1.51 5.48 9.12
CA LEU A 128 0.44 4.92 9.95
C LEU A 128 0.97 3.91 10.98
N GLY A 129 1.87 3.03 10.56
CA GLY A 129 2.51 2.04 11.43
C GLY A 129 3.31 2.71 12.55
N ALA A 130 4.07 3.76 12.22
CA ALA A 130 4.84 4.54 13.20
C ALA A 130 3.92 5.21 14.23
N ALA A 131 2.90 5.95 13.78
CA ALA A 131 1.94 6.62 14.65
C ALA A 131 1.19 5.63 15.58
N ARG A 132 0.86 4.44 15.07
CA ARG A 132 0.25 3.37 15.87
C ARG A 132 1.19 2.88 16.97
N ARG A 133 2.46 2.62 16.65
CA ARG A 133 3.46 2.14 17.62
C ARG A 133 3.70 3.17 18.72
N GLU A 134 3.85 4.44 18.36
CA GLU A 134 3.99 5.54 19.32
C GLU A 134 2.80 5.63 20.28
N ARG A 135 1.58 5.53 19.74
CA ARG A 135 0.36 5.58 20.56
C ARG A 135 0.27 4.39 21.53
N VAL A 136 0.67 3.19 21.12
CA VAL A 136 0.72 2.01 22.01
C VAL A 136 1.71 2.27 23.15
N GLN A 137 2.91 2.75 22.83
CA GLN A 137 3.95 3.04 23.82
C GLN A 137 3.51 4.11 24.83
N GLN A 138 2.84 5.17 24.39
CA GLN A 138 2.29 6.20 25.28
C GLN A 138 1.23 5.64 26.24
N LEU A 139 0.37 4.73 25.77
CA LEU A 139 -0.65 4.09 26.60
C LEU A 139 -0.03 3.16 27.64
N GLU A 140 1.01 2.41 27.27
CA GLU A 140 1.75 1.54 28.19
C GLU A 140 2.44 2.35 29.29
N GLN A 141 3.19 3.40 28.92
CA GLN A 141 3.81 4.32 29.87
C GLN A 141 2.78 4.99 30.79
N GLY A 142 1.61 5.36 30.25
CA GLY A 142 0.52 5.93 31.03
C GLY A 142 -0.06 4.95 32.06
N ARG A 143 -0.19 3.67 31.68
CA ARG A 143 -0.62 2.60 32.61
C ARG A 143 0.40 2.36 33.70
N GLU A 144 1.68 2.31 33.37
CA GLU A 144 2.77 2.16 34.34
C GLU A 144 2.83 3.31 35.34
N ARG A 145 2.70 4.56 34.88
CA ARG A 145 2.67 5.74 35.74
C ARG A 145 1.48 5.73 36.71
N ARG A 146 0.29 5.31 36.24
CA ARG A 146 -0.89 5.17 37.11
C ARG A 146 -0.73 4.04 38.13
N ALA A 147 -0.14 2.92 37.73
CA ALA A 147 0.14 1.80 38.64
C ALA A 147 1.19 2.17 39.69
N ALA A 148 2.19 2.98 39.35
CA ALA A 148 3.19 3.49 40.28
C ALA A 148 2.61 4.54 41.26
N ALA A 149 1.68 5.38 40.82
CA ALA A 149 1.02 6.38 41.67
C ALA A 149 -0.04 5.80 42.63
N ALA A 150 -0.45 4.54 42.42
CA ALA A 150 -1.40 3.83 43.27
C ALA A 150 -0.73 2.91 44.32
N ARG A 151 0.61 2.94 44.39
CA ARG A 151 1.44 2.27 45.40
C ARG A 151 1.97 3.28 46.40
#